data_AF-A0A134CN34-F1
#
_entry.id   AF-A0A134CN34-F1
#
_cell.length_a   1.000
_cell.length_b   1.000
_cell.length_c   1.000
_cell.angle_alpha   90.00
_cell.angle_beta   90.00
_cell.angle_gamma   90.00
#
_symmetry.space_group_name_H-M   'P 1'
#
loop_
_entity.id
_entity.type
_entity.pdbx_description
1 polymer ?
#
loop_
_entity_poly.entity_id
_entity_poly.type
_entity_poly.pdbx_seq_one_letter_code
_entity_poly.pdbx_strand_id
1 'polypeptide(L)'
;MISNVVQATEKNPPVIDGQTKKTNEKKGLSNAATGKNIPATNVKKTDKAVKTKVKSVKSESKNIQKLKDIQGKALNEMDFTLSRIKLGESVEKIVALKGKADKVTHHFLRDEFHWDGFTVIVNNDAPYFYTNRKDLNLNKRISFRGMVSFYIDGKNVVTARGISVGDLRENVLRTYGTPTEVLWDGEKKQFHLIYTLRDKKIIFMVKDNNVISIQMSLEKNSSPNNGLNKKKPGQLLNNEFHLAGFKIGDQLSAYPWDTWEKKITNPQEETWYYSGYAVRVTAKSHYIETLFLYNNKMITARGLALGDDISTAELLYGKPNKMEVDTSSGHVRTSYIYFSADKRYIMILFFVRQKVDGILVTKNPQIDQKKNK
;
A
#
# COMPACT_ATOMS: atom_id res chain seq x y z
N MET A 1 51.29 -4.54 9.09
CA MET A 1 50.82 -3.25 8.53
C MET A 1 49.42 -3.00 9.04
N ILE A 2 49.18 -1.77 9.48
CA ILE A 2 48.15 -1.35 10.43
C ILE A 2 46.81 -1.12 9.72
N SER A 3 45.74 -1.57 10.38
CA SER A 3 44.34 -1.35 10.05
C SER A 3 43.97 0.12 10.30
N ASN A 4 43.31 0.79 9.36
CA ASN A 4 42.69 2.09 9.59
C ASN A 4 41.19 2.03 9.29
N VAL A 5 40.44 2.11 10.38
CA VAL A 5 39.01 2.39 10.49
C VAL A 5 38.80 3.87 10.20
N VAL A 6 37.91 4.20 9.26
CA VAL A 6 37.42 5.58 9.09
C VAL A 6 36.03 5.67 9.72
N GLN A 7 35.98 6.34 10.87
CA GLN A 7 34.75 6.79 11.51
C GLN A 7 34.13 7.90 10.66
N ALA A 8 32.90 7.70 10.18
CA ALA A 8 32.09 8.76 9.62
C ALA A 8 31.33 9.46 10.75
N THR A 9 31.65 10.72 10.98
CA THR A 9 31.04 11.60 11.96
C THR A 9 29.62 12.01 11.55
N GLU A 10 28.69 11.90 12.50
CA GLU A 10 27.33 12.43 12.42
C GLU A 10 27.36 13.93 12.11
N LYS A 11 26.76 14.34 10.99
CA LYS A 11 26.38 15.74 10.76
C LYS A 11 24.93 15.92 11.21
N ASN A 12 24.74 16.42 12.43
CA ASN A 12 23.48 16.98 12.89
C ASN A 12 23.18 18.28 12.11
N PRO A 13 21.93 18.51 11.64
CA PRO A 13 21.49 19.82 11.19
C PRO A 13 21.31 20.77 12.40
N PRO A 14 21.37 22.10 12.18
CA PRO A 14 21.52 23.07 13.26
C PRO A 14 20.27 23.22 14.12
N VAL A 15 20.51 23.32 15.44
CA VAL A 15 19.56 23.76 16.45
C VAL A 15 19.33 25.27 16.26
N ILE A 16 18.09 25.68 15.98
CA ILE A 16 17.69 27.09 16.07
C ILE A 16 17.05 27.28 17.44
N ASP A 17 17.86 27.76 18.38
CA ASP A 17 17.41 28.28 19.67
C ASP A 17 17.06 29.77 19.52
N GLY A 18 15.91 30.15 20.05
CA GLY A 18 15.39 31.51 20.02
C GLY A 18 14.42 31.79 21.18
N GLN A 19 14.94 31.78 22.41
CA GLN A 19 14.39 32.57 23.53
C GLN A 19 14.67 34.07 23.26
N THR A 20 13.93 35.10 23.66
CA THR A 20 12.74 35.34 24.49
C THR A 20 12.33 36.79 24.25
N LYS A 21 11.05 37.14 24.40
CA LYS A 21 10.67 38.42 25.04
C LYS A 21 9.43 38.18 25.89
N LYS A 22 9.65 38.24 27.20
CA LYS A 22 8.62 38.31 28.24
C LYS A 22 7.93 39.67 28.15
N THR A 23 6.61 39.67 28.31
CA THR A 23 5.93 40.75 29.03
C THR A 23 4.87 40.11 29.89
N ASN A 24 4.99 40.33 31.20
CA ASN A 24 4.09 39.84 32.23
C ASN A 24 2.74 40.54 32.12
N GLU A 25 1.65 39.81 32.30
CA GLU A 25 0.56 40.27 33.18
C GLU A 25 -0.14 39.05 33.81
N LYS A 26 -0.12 39.03 35.14
CA LYS A 26 -0.83 38.08 36.01
C LYS A 26 -2.23 38.60 36.29
N LYS A 27 -3.23 37.73 36.17
CA LYS A 27 -4.46 37.55 36.99
C LYS A 27 -5.21 36.41 36.30
N GLY A 28 -5.63 35.31 36.91
CA GLY A 28 -6.05 35.09 38.29
C GLY A 28 -7.47 34.52 38.25
N LEU A 29 -7.57 33.23 38.55
CA LEU A 29 -8.72 32.45 39.02
C LEU A 29 -9.83 31.94 38.06
N SER A 30 -10.06 30.65 38.29
CA SER A 30 -11.19 29.76 38.05
C SER A 30 -12.59 30.37 38.16
N ASN A 31 -13.56 29.76 37.47
CA ASN A 31 -14.69 29.11 38.14
C ASN A 31 -15.48 28.17 37.22
N ALA A 32 -15.87 27.04 37.81
CA ALA A 32 -16.91 26.14 37.35
C ALA A 32 -18.29 26.62 37.87
N ALA A 33 -19.36 26.44 37.09
CA ALA A 33 -20.77 26.36 37.51
C ALA A 33 -21.64 26.06 36.27
N THR A 34 -22.22 24.87 36.11
CA THR A 34 -23.62 24.50 36.44
C THR A 34 -24.71 25.39 35.83
N GLY A 35 -25.46 24.80 34.88
CA GLY A 35 -26.91 24.56 35.01
C GLY A 35 -27.91 25.72 35.06
N LYS A 36 -28.81 25.68 34.06
CA LYS A 36 -30.23 26.10 34.02
C LYS A 36 -30.62 27.48 33.46
N ASN A 37 -31.48 27.32 32.45
CA ASN A 37 -32.73 28.03 32.13
C ASN A 37 -32.74 29.09 31.01
N ILE A 38 -33.52 28.69 30.00
CA ILE A 38 -34.14 29.42 28.90
C ILE A 38 -35.06 30.53 29.46
N PRO A 39 -35.21 31.64 28.71
CA PRO A 39 -36.56 32.01 28.26
C PRO A 39 -36.60 32.24 26.74
N ALA A 40 -37.69 31.76 26.14
CA ALA A 40 -38.06 32.04 24.78
C ALA A 40 -38.68 33.44 24.69
N THR A 41 -38.26 34.23 23.71
CA THR A 41 -39.11 35.26 23.10
C THR A 41 -38.73 35.44 21.64
N ASN A 42 -39.76 35.66 20.85
CA ASN A 42 -39.80 35.52 19.39
C ASN A 42 -39.71 36.91 18.72
N VAL A 43 -39.34 36.91 17.44
CA VAL A 43 -39.58 37.97 16.42
C VAL A 43 -38.60 39.17 16.37
N LYS A 44 -37.72 39.23 15.36
CA LYS A 44 -37.96 39.96 14.09
C LYS A 44 -36.73 39.89 13.15
N LYS A 45 -37.00 39.59 11.87
CA LYS A 45 -36.08 39.68 10.74
C LYS A 45 -35.66 41.13 10.49
N THR A 46 -34.38 41.35 10.18
CA THR A 46 -33.93 42.36 9.22
C THR A 46 -32.64 41.90 8.56
N ASP A 47 -32.75 41.56 7.27
CA ASP A 47 -31.66 41.38 6.34
C ASP A 47 -30.91 42.70 6.12
N LYS A 48 -29.58 42.69 6.27
CA LYS A 48 -28.68 43.56 5.49
C LYS A 48 -27.44 42.78 5.09
N ALA A 49 -27.38 42.53 3.79
CA ALA A 49 -26.29 41.87 3.09
C ALA A 49 -25.00 42.70 3.13
N VAL A 50 -23.89 42.06 3.50
CA VAL A 50 -22.54 42.48 3.11
C VAL A 50 -21.99 41.39 2.19
N LYS A 51 -21.99 41.67 0.88
CA LYS A 51 -21.40 40.83 -0.16
C LYS A 51 -19.88 40.92 -0.08
N THR A 52 -19.25 40.01 0.64
CA THR A 52 -17.81 39.76 0.49
C THR A 52 -17.63 38.76 -0.64
N LYS A 53 -17.12 39.23 -1.79
CA LYS A 53 -16.69 38.38 -2.92
C LYS A 53 -15.63 37.38 -2.44
N VAL A 54 -16.05 36.16 -2.13
CA VAL A 54 -15.15 35.02 -2.07
C VAL A 54 -14.79 34.67 -3.51
N LYS A 55 -13.53 34.90 -3.90
CA LYS A 55 -12.96 34.34 -5.12
C LYS A 55 -13.15 32.83 -5.04
N SER A 56 -14.02 32.29 -5.88
CA SER A 56 -14.14 30.86 -6.11
C SER A 56 -12.78 30.34 -6.57
N VAL A 57 -12.07 29.64 -5.69
CA VAL A 57 -11.01 28.73 -6.09
C VAL A 57 -11.69 27.74 -7.03
N LYS A 58 -11.32 27.78 -8.31
CA LYS A 58 -11.74 26.76 -9.28
C LYS A 58 -11.34 25.42 -8.69
N SER A 59 -12.33 24.66 -8.23
CA SER A 59 -12.16 23.24 -7.95
C SER A 59 -11.73 22.60 -9.26
N GLU A 60 -10.45 22.24 -9.36
CA GLU A 60 -10.00 21.28 -10.36
C GLU A 60 -10.93 20.07 -10.24
N SER A 61 -11.76 19.88 -11.25
CA SER A 61 -12.54 18.66 -11.43
C SER A 61 -11.55 17.53 -11.65
N LYS A 62 -11.02 16.96 -10.55
CA LYS A 62 -10.30 15.70 -10.58
C LYS A 62 -11.21 14.71 -11.28
N ASN A 63 -10.77 14.19 -12.42
CA ASN A 63 -11.45 13.13 -13.12
C ASN A 63 -11.58 11.95 -12.15
N ILE A 64 -12.75 11.81 -11.51
CA ILE A 64 -13.00 10.76 -10.52
C ILE A 64 -13.09 9.45 -11.30
N GLN A 65 -11.97 8.73 -11.38
CA GLN A 65 -11.96 7.41 -12.00
C GLN A 65 -13.00 6.52 -11.32
N LYS A 66 -13.86 5.89 -12.13
CA LYS A 66 -14.93 5.04 -11.64
C LYS A 66 -14.34 3.79 -10.96
N LEU A 67 -14.83 3.50 -9.77
CA LEU A 67 -14.51 2.28 -9.05
C LEU A 67 -15.17 1.08 -9.75
N LYS A 68 -14.40 0.02 -10.02
CA LYS A 68 -14.90 -1.23 -10.62
C LYS A 68 -15.68 -2.05 -9.60
N ASP A 69 -16.54 -2.96 -10.05
CA ASP A 69 -17.24 -3.87 -9.14
C ASP A 69 -16.29 -4.92 -8.55
N ILE A 70 -16.65 -5.46 -7.37
CA ILE A 70 -15.93 -6.57 -6.77
C ILE A 70 -16.26 -7.83 -7.57
N GLN A 71 -15.24 -8.45 -8.16
CA GLN A 71 -15.45 -9.65 -8.97
C GLN A 71 -15.59 -10.93 -8.13
N GLY A 72 -14.87 -11.02 -7.00
CA GLY A 72 -14.91 -12.17 -6.09
C GLY A 72 -14.39 -13.50 -6.66
N LYS A 73 -13.88 -13.52 -7.89
CA LYS A 73 -13.40 -14.75 -8.56
C LYS A 73 -11.93 -15.01 -8.24
N ALA A 74 -11.60 -16.25 -7.90
CA ALA A 74 -10.21 -16.70 -7.74
C ALA A 74 -9.42 -16.51 -9.04
N LEU A 75 -8.10 -16.35 -8.93
CA LEU A 75 -7.20 -16.33 -10.08
C LEU A 75 -7.32 -17.61 -10.90
N ASN A 76 -7.28 -17.45 -12.22
CA ASN A 76 -7.30 -18.55 -13.18
C ASN A 76 -6.32 -18.26 -14.33
N GLU A 77 -6.10 -19.25 -15.19
CA GLU A 77 -5.11 -19.17 -16.27
C GLU A 77 -5.36 -18.02 -17.26
N MET A 78 -6.62 -17.60 -17.48
CA MET A 78 -6.94 -16.49 -18.39
C MET A 78 -6.45 -15.13 -17.88
N ASP A 79 -6.26 -14.99 -16.57
CA ASP A 79 -5.77 -13.75 -15.95
C ASP A 79 -4.33 -13.40 -16.35
N PHE A 80 -3.58 -14.38 -16.84
CA PHE A 80 -2.19 -14.28 -17.29
C PHE A 80 -2.09 -14.29 -18.82
N THR A 81 -3.15 -13.84 -19.50
CA THR A 81 -3.19 -13.71 -20.96
C THR A 81 -3.36 -12.26 -21.37
N LEU A 82 -2.84 -11.94 -22.55
CA LEU A 82 -3.03 -10.65 -23.19
C LEU A 82 -3.83 -10.84 -24.48
N SER A 83 -5.04 -10.30 -24.58
CA SER A 83 -5.89 -10.49 -25.76
C SER A 83 -6.02 -11.98 -26.17
N ARG A 84 -6.14 -12.88 -25.17
CA ARG A 84 -6.17 -14.35 -25.30
C ARG A 84 -4.85 -15.02 -25.73
N ILE A 85 -3.77 -14.27 -25.90
CA ILE A 85 -2.43 -14.79 -26.13
C ILE A 85 -1.83 -15.22 -24.79
N LYS A 86 -1.34 -16.45 -24.71
CA LYS A 86 -0.80 -17.04 -23.48
C LYS A 86 0.72 -16.92 -23.43
N LEU A 87 1.26 -16.83 -22.21
CA LEU A 87 2.68 -17.11 -21.99
C LEU A 87 2.99 -18.56 -22.41
N GLY A 88 4.17 -18.77 -22.97
CA GLY A 88 4.64 -20.02 -23.57
C GLY A 88 4.30 -20.16 -25.07
N GLU A 89 3.44 -19.30 -25.61
CA GLU A 89 3.13 -19.30 -27.04
C GLU A 89 4.20 -18.56 -27.86
N SER A 90 4.12 -18.73 -29.17
CA SER A 90 5.04 -18.11 -30.11
C SER A 90 4.76 -16.62 -30.32
N VAL A 91 5.82 -15.85 -30.59
CA VAL A 91 5.75 -14.39 -30.74
C VAL A 91 4.98 -13.94 -31.98
N GLU A 92 4.85 -14.80 -33.01
CA GLU A 92 4.10 -14.48 -34.23
C GLU A 92 2.63 -14.16 -33.92
N LYS A 93 2.05 -14.75 -32.86
CA LYS A 93 0.69 -14.41 -32.44
C LYS A 93 0.54 -12.96 -32.03
N ILE A 94 1.53 -12.41 -31.31
CA ILE A 94 1.48 -11.02 -30.87
C ILE A 94 1.86 -10.06 -31.99
N VAL A 95 2.77 -10.47 -32.89
CA VAL A 95 3.09 -9.73 -34.12
C VAL A 95 1.87 -9.67 -35.05
N ALA A 96 1.10 -10.76 -35.19
CA ALA A 96 -0.14 -10.75 -35.96
C ALA A 96 -1.20 -9.80 -35.38
N LEU A 97 -1.22 -9.64 -34.05
CA LEU A 97 -2.17 -8.75 -33.37
C LEU A 97 -1.75 -7.28 -33.40
N LYS A 98 -0.46 -6.99 -33.14
CA LYS A 98 0.05 -5.62 -32.95
C LYS A 98 0.80 -5.08 -34.17
N GLY A 99 1.03 -5.89 -35.19
CA GLY A 99 1.92 -5.56 -36.29
C GLY A 99 3.40 -5.73 -35.92
N LYS A 100 4.27 -5.29 -36.83
CA LYS A 100 5.73 -5.34 -36.64
C LYS A 100 6.13 -4.54 -35.39
N ALA A 101 7.05 -5.08 -34.60
CA ALA A 101 7.63 -4.39 -33.46
C ALA A 101 8.45 -3.16 -33.91
N ASP A 102 8.43 -2.11 -33.09
CA ASP A 102 9.22 -0.89 -33.30
C ASP A 102 10.72 -1.18 -33.17
N LYS A 103 11.08 -2.08 -32.24
CA LYS A 103 12.44 -2.56 -32.04
C LYS A 103 12.46 -4.02 -31.63
N VAL A 104 13.41 -4.78 -32.18
CA VAL A 104 13.72 -6.14 -31.75
C VAL A 104 15.19 -6.20 -31.34
N THR A 105 15.46 -6.68 -30.14
CA THR A 105 16.82 -6.95 -29.65
C THR A 105 17.01 -8.46 -29.58
N HIS A 106 17.99 -8.97 -30.33
CA HIS A 106 18.31 -10.40 -30.33
C HIS A 106 19.47 -10.70 -29.37
N HIS A 107 19.25 -11.63 -28.44
CA HIS A 107 20.31 -12.20 -27.61
C HIS A 107 20.42 -13.70 -27.86
N PHE A 108 21.49 -14.31 -27.34
CA PHE A 108 21.82 -15.71 -27.62
C PHE A 108 20.68 -16.71 -27.33
N LEU A 109 19.93 -16.51 -26.23
CA LEU A 109 18.82 -17.40 -25.82
C LEU A 109 17.53 -16.63 -25.54
N ARG A 110 17.50 -15.35 -25.90
CA ARG A 110 16.39 -14.47 -25.53
C ARG A 110 16.26 -13.33 -26.53
N ASP A 111 15.04 -13.12 -26.99
CA ASP A 111 14.71 -11.95 -27.79
C ASP A 111 13.76 -11.03 -27.03
N GLU A 112 13.88 -9.75 -27.30
CA GLU A 112 13.03 -8.71 -26.72
C GLU A 112 12.37 -7.90 -27.84
N PHE A 113 11.04 -7.94 -27.88
CA PHE A 113 10.23 -7.24 -28.85
C PHE A 113 9.56 -6.05 -28.18
N HIS A 114 9.74 -4.87 -28.75
CA HIS A 114 9.27 -3.61 -28.20
C HIS A 114 8.26 -2.97 -29.15
N TRP A 115 7.09 -2.63 -28.61
CA TRP A 115 6.10 -1.73 -29.19
C TRP A 115 5.92 -0.53 -28.25
N ASP A 116 5.29 0.53 -28.74
CA ASP A 116 4.86 1.64 -27.87
C ASP A 116 4.06 1.14 -26.65
N GLY A 117 4.63 1.39 -25.47
CA GLY A 117 4.03 1.04 -24.19
C GLY A 117 3.94 -0.46 -23.87
N PHE A 118 4.68 -1.32 -24.59
CA PHE A 118 4.56 -2.76 -24.45
C PHE A 118 5.82 -3.53 -24.90
N THR A 119 6.34 -4.37 -24.02
CA THR A 119 7.51 -5.22 -24.28
C THR A 119 7.19 -6.68 -24.05
N VAL A 120 7.71 -7.55 -24.93
CA VAL A 120 7.59 -9.00 -24.84
C VAL A 120 8.98 -9.62 -24.79
N ILE A 121 9.21 -10.50 -23.82
CA ILE A 121 10.43 -11.28 -23.71
C ILE A 121 10.14 -12.71 -24.16
N VAL A 122 10.95 -13.22 -25.07
CA VAL A 122 10.85 -14.57 -25.65
C VAL A 122 12.11 -15.33 -25.32
N ASN A 123 11.97 -16.56 -24.82
CA ASN A 123 13.10 -17.48 -24.72
C ASN A 123 13.21 -18.30 -26.01
N ASN A 124 14.40 -18.28 -26.61
CA ASN A 124 14.72 -19.01 -27.83
C ASN A 124 15.25 -20.41 -27.52
N ASP A 125 15.17 -21.29 -28.51
CA ASP A 125 15.85 -22.58 -28.45
C ASP A 125 17.37 -22.38 -28.44
N ALA A 126 18.06 -23.20 -27.65
CA ALA A 126 19.52 -23.25 -27.72
C ALA A 126 19.96 -23.75 -29.10
N PRO A 127 21.06 -23.22 -29.67
CA PRO A 127 21.57 -23.77 -30.93
C PRO A 127 21.88 -25.27 -30.79
N TYR A 128 21.70 -26.01 -31.89
CA TYR A 128 21.76 -27.48 -31.93
C TYR A 128 22.98 -28.06 -31.19
N PHE A 129 24.17 -27.51 -31.46
CA PHE A 129 25.44 -27.97 -30.85
C PHE A 129 25.47 -27.88 -29.32
N TYR A 130 24.70 -26.97 -28.72
CA TYR A 130 24.68 -26.79 -27.26
C TYR A 130 23.52 -27.52 -26.58
N THR A 131 22.50 -27.94 -27.34
CA THR A 131 21.29 -28.58 -26.80
C THR A 131 21.59 -29.93 -26.13
N ASN A 132 22.59 -30.66 -26.63
CA ASN A 132 22.98 -31.99 -26.16
C ASN A 132 24.17 -31.98 -25.18
N ARG A 133 24.75 -30.81 -24.88
CA ARG A 133 25.90 -30.65 -23.99
C ARG A 133 25.46 -30.77 -22.52
N LYS A 134 25.62 -31.96 -21.94
CA LYS A 134 25.24 -32.29 -20.55
C LYS A 134 25.97 -31.43 -19.50
N ASP A 135 27.18 -30.98 -19.81
CA ASP A 135 28.00 -30.12 -18.96
C ASP A 135 27.43 -28.70 -18.80
N LEU A 136 26.81 -28.14 -19.85
CA LEU A 136 26.29 -26.78 -19.84
C LEU A 136 24.98 -26.63 -19.05
N ASN A 137 24.24 -27.73 -18.83
CA ASN A 137 22.95 -27.74 -18.13
C ASN A 137 21.93 -26.70 -18.66
N LEU A 138 21.99 -26.34 -19.95
CA LEU A 138 21.17 -25.28 -20.56
C LEU A 138 19.66 -25.53 -20.40
N ASN A 139 19.22 -26.78 -20.58
CA ASN A 139 17.82 -27.18 -20.42
C ASN A 139 17.32 -27.06 -18.96
N LYS A 140 18.22 -27.04 -17.97
CA LYS A 140 17.86 -26.74 -16.57
C LYS A 140 17.75 -25.23 -16.32
N ARG A 141 18.46 -24.42 -17.12
CA ARG A 141 18.51 -22.95 -17.00
C ARG A 141 17.38 -22.26 -17.76
N ILE A 142 17.02 -22.74 -18.95
CA ILE A 142 15.85 -22.29 -19.71
C ILE A 142 14.67 -23.18 -19.34
N SER A 143 13.78 -22.68 -18.49
CA SER A 143 12.65 -23.47 -17.98
C SER A 143 11.39 -23.39 -18.85
N PHE A 144 11.32 -22.39 -19.73
CA PHE A 144 10.16 -22.14 -20.59
C PHE A 144 10.64 -21.69 -21.97
N ARG A 145 9.95 -22.15 -23.02
CA ARG A 145 10.13 -21.74 -24.43
C ARG A 145 9.02 -20.77 -24.83
N GLY A 146 9.25 -19.95 -25.86
CA GLY A 146 8.28 -18.97 -26.35
C GLY A 146 8.23 -17.72 -25.48
N MET A 147 7.10 -17.00 -25.52
CA MET A 147 6.90 -15.77 -24.75
C MET A 147 6.89 -16.06 -23.25
N VAL A 148 7.84 -15.51 -22.50
CA VAL A 148 7.99 -15.74 -21.05
C VAL A 148 7.65 -14.54 -20.19
N SER A 149 7.58 -13.34 -20.78
CA SER A 149 7.16 -12.14 -20.07
C SER A 149 6.43 -11.18 -21.00
N PHE A 150 5.38 -10.56 -20.45
CA PHE A 150 4.78 -9.34 -20.95
C PHE A 150 5.08 -8.21 -19.96
N TYR A 151 5.48 -7.06 -20.47
CA TYR A 151 5.65 -5.84 -19.70
C TYR A 151 4.85 -4.72 -20.37
N ILE A 152 4.01 -4.05 -19.60
CA ILE A 152 3.04 -3.07 -20.09
C ILE A 152 3.24 -1.79 -19.29
N ASP A 153 3.61 -0.71 -19.96
CA ASP A 153 3.70 0.66 -19.41
C ASP A 153 2.84 1.66 -20.21
N GLY A 154 2.24 1.23 -21.31
CA GLY A 154 1.25 1.98 -22.10
C GLY A 154 -0.20 1.76 -21.63
N LYS A 155 -1.05 2.76 -21.89
CA LYS A 155 -2.47 2.75 -21.49
C LYS A 155 -3.38 1.92 -22.42
N ASN A 156 -2.90 1.58 -23.61
CA ASN A 156 -3.71 0.95 -24.67
C ASN A 156 -3.86 -0.57 -24.47
N VAL A 157 -3.22 -1.14 -23.46
CA VAL A 157 -3.23 -2.56 -23.18
C VAL A 157 -4.04 -2.80 -21.91
N VAL A 158 -4.94 -3.77 -21.97
CA VAL A 158 -5.90 -4.09 -20.91
C VAL A 158 -5.72 -5.55 -20.50
N THR A 159 -5.66 -5.83 -19.19
CA THR A 159 -5.64 -7.20 -18.68
C THR A 159 -6.99 -7.90 -18.87
N ALA A 160 -7.03 -9.22 -18.70
CA ALA A 160 -8.27 -10.00 -18.79
C ALA A 160 -9.37 -9.56 -17.81
N ARG A 161 -8.99 -8.94 -16.68
CA ARG A 161 -9.95 -8.37 -15.71
C ARG A 161 -10.23 -6.89 -15.89
N GLY A 162 -9.77 -6.31 -17.00
CA GLY A 162 -10.08 -4.95 -17.37
C GLY A 162 -9.21 -3.89 -16.68
N ILE A 163 -7.99 -4.22 -16.27
CA ILE A 163 -7.05 -3.25 -15.67
C ILE A 163 -6.06 -2.75 -16.71
N SER A 164 -5.78 -1.45 -16.69
CA SER A 164 -4.78 -0.81 -17.53
C SER A 164 -3.88 0.12 -16.73
N VAL A 165 -2.75 0.51 -17.34
CA VAL A 165 -1.92 1.58 -16.80
C VAL A 165 -2.74 2.86 -16.68
N GLY A 166 -2.62 3.52 -15.52
CA GLY A 166 -3.39 4.68 -15.13
C GLY A 166 -4.61 4.37 -14.25
N ASP A 167 -5.09 3.12 -14.19
CA ASP A 167 -6.20 2.75 -13.31
C ASP A 167 -5.83 2.89 -11.83
N LEU A 168 -6.84 3.11 -10.98
CA LEU A 168 -6.68 3.09 -9.53
C LEU A 168 -6.14 1.74 -9.04
N ARG A 169 -5.23 1.79 -8.06
CA ARG A 169 -4.83 0.61 -7.27
C ARG A 169 -6.04 -0.13 -6.70
N GLU A 170 -7.04 0.59 -6.20
CA GLU A 170 -8.24 -0.01 -5.64
C GLU A 170 -8.98 -0.89 -6.67
N ASN A 171 -8.98 -0.51 -7.94
CA ASN A 171 -9.57 -1.33 -9.01
C ASN A 171 -8.84 -2.66 -9.20
N VAL A 172 -7.51 -2.68 -9.01
CA VAL A 172 -6.73 -3.94 -8.99
C VAL A 172 -7.24 -4.86 -7.89
N LEU A 173 -7.37 -4.34 -6.66
CA LEU A 173 -7.82 -5.12 -5.50
C LEU A 173 -9.24 -5.64 -5.68
N ARG A 174 -10.15 -4.83 -6.22
CA ARG A 174 -11.55 -5.22 -6.40
C ARG A 174 -11.74 -6.27 -7.49
N THR A 175 -10.89 -6.25 -8.51
CA THR A 175 -10.95 -7.20 -9.61
C THR A 175 -10.12 -8.47 -9.35
N TYR A 176 -8.94 -8.38 -8.75
CA TYR A 176 -8.04 -9.52 -8.50
C TYR A 176 -8.11 -10.07 -7.06
N GLY A 177 -8.71 -9.34 -6.12
CA GLY A 177 -8.76 -9.70 -4.70
C GLY A 177 -7.47 -9.36 -3.95
N THR A 178 -7.25 -10.03 -2.82
CA THR A 178 -6.06 -9.85 -1.98
C THR A 178 -4.80 -10.31 -2.72
N PRO A 179 -3.76 -9.45 -2.85
CA PRO A 179 -2.47 -9.84 -3.40
C PRO A 179 -1.85 -11.00 -2.61
N THR A 180 -1.14 -11.89 -3.32
CA THR A 180 -0.29 -12.90 -2.70
C THR A 180 0.78 -12.22 -1.83
N GLU A 181 1.38 -11.16 -2.37
CA GLU A 181 2.42 -10.38 -1.72
C GLU A 181 2.32 -8.90 -2.12
N VAL A 182 2.75 -8.02 -1.22
CA VAL A 182 2.91 -6.59 -1.47
C VAL A 182 4.34 -6.23 -1.13
N LEU A 183 5.10 -5.77 -2.13
CA LEU A 183 6.45 -5.24 -1.91
C LEU A 183 6.42 -3.71 -1.97
N TRP A 184 7.25 -3.07 -1.15
CA TRP A 184 7.43 -1.62 -1.15
C TRP A 184 8.86 -1.28 -1.57
N ASP A 185 8.99 -0.52 -2.65
CA ASP A 185 10.23 0.13 -3.05
C ASP A 185 10.19 1.56 -2.53
N GLY A 186 10.87 1.74 -1.40
CA GLY A 186 10.89 2.99 -0.64
C GLY A 186 11.65 4.13 -1.32
N GLU A 187 12.63 3.83 -2.15
CA GLU A 187 13.41 4.83 -2.89
C GLU A 187 12.56 5.43 -4.02
N LYS A 188 11.88 4.58 -4.78
CA LYS A 188 11.01 5.03 -5.88
C LYS A 188 9.60 5.43 -5.41
N LYS A 189 9.29 5.18 -4.14
CA LYS A 189 7.98 5.36 -3.49
C LYS A 189 6.87 4.64 -4.27
N GLN A 190 7.11 3.38 -4.62
CA GLN A 190 6.21 2.55 -5.41
C GLN A 190 5.93 1.21 -4.72
N PHE A 191 4.80 0.60 -5.05
CA PHE A 191 4.39 -0.70 -4.53
C PHE A 191 4.25 -1.71 -5.65
N HIS A 192 4.58 -2.96 -5.37
CA HIS A 192 4.33 -4.09 -6.28
C HIS A 192 3.24 -4.96 -5.66
N LEU A 193 2.05 -4.97 -6.27
CA LEU A 193 0.99 -5.91 -5.92
C LEU A 193 1.18 -7.19 -6.74
N ILE A 194 1.56 -8.27 -6.07
CA ILE A 194 1.95 -9.53 -6.71
C ILE A 194 0.83 -10.56 -6.54
N TYR A 195 0.46 -11.18 -7.65
CA TYR A 195 -0.50 -12.26 -7.72
C TYR A 195 0.13 -13.45 -8.43
N THR A 196 0.09 -14.62 -7.78
CA THR A 196 0.74 -15.84 -8.28
C THR A 196 -0.26 -16.98 -8.44
N LEU A 197 -0.17 -17.69 -9.55
CA LEU A 197 -0.88 -18.93 -9.81
C LEU A 197 0.08 -19.94 -10.45
N ARG A 198 0.45 -20.98 -9.69
CA ARG A 198 1.43 -21.99 -10.12
C ARG A 198 2.76 -21.32 -10.51
N ASP A 199 3.19 -21.50 -11.76
CA ASP A 199 4.39 -20.97 -12.38
C ASP A 199 4.19 -19.58 -13.01
N LYS A 200 3.02 -18.95 -12.83
CA LYS A 200 2.68 -17.65 -13.42
C LYS A 200 2.56 -16.59 -12.35
N LYS A 201 3.02 -15.39 -12.70
CA LYS A 201 2.98 -14.21 -11.86
C LYS A 201 2.46 -13.01 -12.64
N ILE A 202 1.64 -12.20 -12.00
CA ILE A 202 1.27 -10.87 -12.47
C ILE A 202 1.59 -9.86 -11.37
N ILE A 203 2.27 -8.79 -11.75
CA ILE A 203 2.72 -7.72 -10.87
C ILE A 203 2.10 -6.42 -11.37
N PHE A 204 1.34 -5.76 -10.51
CA PHE A 204 0.90 -4.38 -10.75
C PHE A 204 1.83 -3.45 -9.97
N MET A 205 2.61 -2.67 -10.70
CA MET A 205 3.42 -1.61 -10.12
C MET A 205 2.54 -0.38 -9.93
N VAL A 206 2.54 0.15 -8.72
CA VAL A 206 1.63 1.22 -8.28
C VAL A 206 2.43 2.36 -7.69
N LYS A 207 2.11 3.59 -8.12
CA LYS A 207 2.65 4.82 -7.56
C LYS A 207 1.55 5.87 -7.49
N ASP A 208 1.53 6.64 -6.40
CA ASP A 208 0.52 7.70 -6.17
C ASP A 208 -0.93 7.22 -6.35
N ASN A 209 -1.21 5.98 -5.92
CA ASN A 209 -2.51 5.29 -6.01
C ASN A 209 -2.94 4.86 -7.43
N ASN A 210 -2.07 4.97 -8.43
CA ASN A 210 -2.34 4.56 -9.80
C ASN A 210 -1.39 3.45 -10.25
N VAL A 211 -1.87 2.54 -11.09
CA VAL A 211 -1.05 1.55 -11.78
C VAL A 211 -0.15 2.27 -12.77
N ILE A 212 1.17 2.11 -12.66
CA ILE A 212 2.15 2.70 -13.58
C ILE A 212 2.66 1.69 -14.62
N SER A 213 2.62 0.41 -14.28
CA SER A 213 2.99 -0.66 -15.20
C SER A 213 2.49 -2.01 -14.70
N ILE A 214 2.41 -2.97 -15.61
CA ILE A 214 1.91 -4.32 -15.37
C ILE A 214 2.90 -5.30 -15.98
N GLN A 215 3.34 -6.28 -15.21
CA GLN A 215 4.21 -7.35 -15.69
C GLN A 215 3.50 -8.69 -15.52
N MET A 216 3.47 -9.52 -16.55
CA MET A 216 3.07 -10.93 -16.47
C MET A 216 4.25 -11.80 -16.85
N SER A 217 4.56 -12.85 -16.10
CA SER A 217 5.73 -13.69 -16.38
C SER A 217 5.54 -15.15 -15.96
N LEU A 218 6.33 -16.03 -16.61
CA LEU A 218 6.58 -17.39 -16.15
C LEU A 218 7.80 -17.40 -15.22
N GLU A 219 7.62 -17.87 -13.98
CA GLU A 219 8.68 -18.04 -13.00
C GLU A 219 8.89 -19.53 -12.72
N LYS A 220 10.16 -19.96 -12.71
CA LYS A 220 10.49 -21.33 -12.30
C LYS A 220 10.20 -21.43 -10.81
N ASN A 221 9.33 -22.36 -10.40
CA ASN A 221 9.08 -22.65 -9.00
C ASN A 221 10.40 -22.99 -8.30
N SER A 222 10.99 -22.04 -7.59
CA SER A 222 12.26 -22.22 -6.89
C SER A 222 12.09 -22.92 -5.53
N SER A 223 10.85 -23.15 -5.08
CA SER A 223 10.53 -24.06 -3.98
C SER A 223 9.03 -24.39 -3.98
N PRO A 224 8.63 -25.59 -3.53
CA PRO A 224 7.27 -25.84 -3.09
C PRO A 224 7.14 -25.18 -1.71
N ASN A 225 6.90 -23.86 -1.66
CA ASN A 225 6.29 -23.32 -0.45
C ASN A 225 4.84 -23.82 -0.42
N ASN A 226 4.73 -25.05 0.07
CA ASN A 226 3.54 -25.63 0.66
C ASN A 226 2.91 -24.56 1.55
N GLY A 227 1.73 -24.11 1.12
CA GLY A 227 1.05 -22.98 1.72
C GLY A 227 1.16 -21.73 0.84
N LEU A 228 0.49 -21.76 -0.32
CA LEU A 228 -0.42 -20.65 -0.61
C LEU A 228 -1.33 -20.51 0.62
N ASN A 229 -0.84 -19.83 1.66
CA ASN A 229 -1.69 -19.22 2.67
C ASN A 229 -2.45 -18.16 1.89
N LYS A 230 -3.46 -18.60 1.12
CA LYS A 230 -4.50 -17.73 0.60
C LYS A 230 -4.95 -16.99 1.84
N LYS A 231 -4.60 -15.71 1.92
CA LYS A 231 -5.02 -14.82 3.00
C LYS A 231 -6.54 -14.90 3.01
N LYS A 232 -7.10 -15.71 3.91
CA LYS A 232 -8.53 -15.92 3.96
C LYS A 232 -9.12 -14.63 4.52
N PRO A 233 -10.15 -14.05 3.87
CA PRO A 233 -10.93 -13.00 4.51
C PRO A 233 -11.41 -13.48 5.88
N GLY A 234 -11.24 -12.67 6.92
CA GLY A 234 -11.65 -12.95 8.29
C GLY A 234 -10.59 -13.61 9.19
N GLN A 235 -9.45 -14.04 8.64
CA GLN A 235 -8.34 -14.58 9.44
C GLN A 235 -7.05 -13.82 9.13
N LEU A 236 -6.66 -12.95 10.07
CA LEU A 236 -5.35 -12.29 10.04
C LEU A 236 -4.32 -13.19 10.71
N LEU A 237 -3.22 -13.46 10.00
CA LEU A 237 -2.06 -14.11 10.58
C LEU A 237 -1.32 -13.12 11.49
N ASN A 238 -0.64 -13.61 12.53
CA ASN A 238 0.11 -12.74 13.44
C ASN A 238 1.16 -11.88 12.72
N ASN A 239 1.73 -12.39 11.64
CA ASN A 239 2.69 -11.67 10.82
C ASN A 239 2.04 -10.59 9.94
N GLU A 240 0.73 -10.37 9.97
CA GLU A 240 0.03 -9.30 9.24
C GLU A 240 -0.25 -8.06 10.11
N PHE A 241 0.12 -8.09 11.39
CA PHE A 241 0.03 -6.95 12.31
C PHE A 241 1.30 -6.10 12.26
N HIS A 242 1.57 -5.54 11.08
CA HIS A 242 2.68 -4.63 10.81
C HIS A 242 2.25 -3.60 9.77
N LEU A 243 2.92 -2.46 9.72
CA LEU A 243 2.68 -1.40 8.73
C LEU A 243 4.01 -0.80 8.30
N ALA A 244 4.15 -0.50 7.01
CA ALA A 244 5.37 0.08 6.43
C ALA A 244 6.66 -0.70 6.81
N GLY A 245 6.57 -2.03 6.95
CA GLY A 245 7.68 -2.90 7.35
C GLY A 245 8.03 -2.91 8.84
N PHE A 246 7.42 -2.05 9.66
CA PHE A 246 7.63 -1.98 11.10
C PHE A 246 6.69 -2.89 11.88
N LYS A 247 7.17 -3.44 13.00
CA LYS A 247 6.39 -4.29 13.91
C LYS A 247 6.34 -3.70 15.31
N ILE A 248 5.25 -4.00 16.02
CA ILE A 248 5.09 -3.62 17.42
C ILE A 248 6.13 -4.36 18.27
N GLY A 249 6.79 -3.62 19.17
CA GLY A 249 7.81 -4.14 20.08
C GLY A 249 9.24 -4.09 19.54
N ASP A 250 9.44 -3.87 18.24
CA ASP A 250 10.78 -3.64 17.68
C ASP A 250 11.27 -2.24 18.07
N GLN A 251 12.59 -2.06 18.14
CA GLN A 251 13.18 -0.72 18.28
C GLN A 251 13.12 -0.01 16.92
N LEU A 252 12.70 1.25 16.90
CA LEU A 252 12.61 2.02 15.66
C LEU A 252 13.99 2.20 15.03
N SER A 253 14.15 1.63 13.84
CA SER A 253 15.28 1.86 12.95
C SER A 253 14.75 2.45 11.65
N ALA A 254 14.91 3.77 11.49
CA ALA A 254 14.40 4.46 10.31
C ALA A 254 15.08 3.96 9.03
N TYR A 255 14.34 3.91 7.93
CA TYR A 255 14.91 3.56 6.64
C TYR A 255 15.89 4.64 6.15
N PRO A 256 17.04 4.28 5.54
CA PRO A 256 18.02 5.27 5.05
C PRO A 256 17.46 6.24 4.00
N TRP A 257 16.42 5.81 3.27
CA TRP A 257 15.76 6.56 2.20
C TRP A 257 14.47 7.27 2.66
N ASP A 258 14.17 7.29 3.96
CA ASP A 258 12.97 7.92 4.50
C ASP A 258 13.28 8.89 5.63
N THR A 259 12.70 10.09 5.53
CA THR A 259 12.88 11.15 6.52
C THR A 259 11.52 11.48 7.11
N TRP A 260 11.47 11.65 8.44
CA TRP A 260 10.25 12.08 9.09
C TRP A 260 9.91 13.53 8.72
N GLU A 261 8.62 13.79 8.50
CA GLU A 261 8.06 15.11 8.14
C GLU A 261 7.68 15.91 9.39
N LYS A 262 7.28 15.21 10.46
CA LYS A 262 6.88 15.80 11.73
C LYS A 262 7.20 14.86 12.89
N LYS A 263 7.59 15.43 14.03
CA LYS A 263 7.74 14.70 15.30
C LYS A 263 6.91 15.37 16.38
N ILE A 264 6.16 14.57 17.15
CA ILE A 264 5.43 15.02 18.34
C ILE A 264 5.99 14.25 19.53
N THR A 265 6.43 14.96 20.56
CA THR A 265 7.03 14.35 21.76
C THR A 265 6.21 14.74 22.99
N ASN A 266 5.99 13.77 23.87
CA ASN A 266 5.55 13.98 25.23
C ASN A 266 6.51 13.22 26.19
N PRO A 267 6.37 13.35 27.53
CA PRO A 267 7.31 12.73 28.46
C PRO A 267 7.41 11.20 28.40
N GLN A 268 6.41 10.51 27.86
CA GLN A 268 6.35 9.04 27.81
C GLN A 268 6.57 8.49 26.40
N GLU A 269 6.07 9.19 25.39
CA GLU A 269 5.95 8.72 24.02
C GLU A 269 6.42 9.79 23.02
N GLU A 270 6.90 9.32 21.87
CA GLU A 270 7.13 10.13 20.69
C GLU A 270 6.37 9.54 19.51
N THR A 271 5.82 10.40 18.65
CA THR A 271 5.22 10.00 17.38
C THR A 271 5.95 10.66 16.22
N TRP A 272 6.52 9.83 15.36
CA TRP A 272 7.29 10.20 14.19
C TRP A 272 6.43 9.98 12.96
N TYR A 273 6.13 11.05 12.21
CA TYR A 273 5.32 11.02 11.01
C TYR A 273 6.24 10.98 9.78
N TYR A 274 6.08 9.97 8.95
CA TYR A 274 6.74 9.81 7.65
C TYR A 274 5.72 9.98 6.54
N SER A 275 6.16 10.02 5.28
CA SER A 275 5.25 10.12 4.14
C SER A 275 4.32 8.90 4.02
N GLY A 276 3.14 8.97 4.64
CA GLY A 276 2.07 7.97 4.56
C GLY A 276 1.79 7.17 5.82
N TYR A 277 2.75 7.11 6.74
CA TYR A 277 2.64 6.34 7.97
C TYR A 277 3.30 7.05 9.15
N ALA A 278 2.84 6.76 10.36
CA ALA A 278 3.44 7.27 11.57
C ALA A 278 3.79 6.12 12.51
N VAL A 279 4.85 6.30 13.27
CA VAL A 279 5.33 5.34 14.27
C VAL A 279 5.32 6.04 15.62
N ARG A 280 4.58 5.48 16.57
CA ARG A 280 4.62 5.89 17.97
C ARG A 280 5.53 4.95 18.75
N VAL A 281 6.43 5.54 19.51
CA VAL A 281 7.49 4.85 20.25
C VAL A 281 7.59 5.36 21.68
N THR A 282 8.18 4.58 22.57
CA THR A 282 8.60 5.04 23.90
C THR A 282 9.69 6.13 23.79
N ALA A 283 9.60 7.19 24.59
CA ALA A 283 10.49 8.35 24.45
C ALA A 283 11.98 8.06 24.72
N LYS A 284 12.30 7.09 25.59
CA LYS A 284 13.69 6.78 25.96
C LYS A 284 14.33 5.62 25.18
N SER A 285 13.54 4.59 24.88
CA SER A 285 14.03 3.35 24.28
C SER A 285 13.62 3.17 22.83
N HIS A 286 12.74 4.04 22.32
CA HIS A 286 12.22 4.00 20.96
C HIS A 286 11.63 2.64 20.55
N TYR A 287 11.06 1.90 21.49
CA TYR A 287 10.30 0.69 21.17
C TYR A 287 8.96 1.08 20.58
N ILE A 288 8.59 0.42 19.48
CA ILE A 288 7.38 0.71 18.73
C ILE A 288 6.16 0.21 19.50
N GLU A 289 5.25 1.12 19.81
CA GLU A 289 4.03 0.83 20.55
C GLU A 289 2.80 0.82 19.65
N THR A 290 2.76 1.74 18.67
CA THR A 290 1.65 1.86 17.73
C THR A 290 2.12 2.31 16.36
N LEU A 291 1.50 1.75 15.32
CA LEU A 291 1.72 2.10 13.93
C LEU A 291 0.43 2.65 13.32
N PHE A 292 0.56 3.66 12.47
CA PHE A 292 -0.57 4.34 11.83
C PHE A 292 -0.33 4.47 10.33
N LEU A 293 -1.37 4.26 9.51
CA LEU A 293 -1.46 4.90 8.20
C LEU A 293 -2.38 6.11 8.33
N TYR A 294 -1.94 7.27 7.86
CA TYR A 294 -2.66 8.54 8.04
C TYR A 294 -2.88 9.32 6.73
N ASN A 295 -2.37 8.83 5.60
CA ASN A 295 -2.80 9.26 4.26
C ASN A 295 -2.69 8.09 3.26
N ASN A 296 -2.97 8.34 1.98
CA ASN A 296 -3.03 7.31 0.93
C ASN A 296 -1.69 7.00 0.23
N LYS A 297 -0.57 7.57 0.70
CA LYS A 297 0.78 7.29 0.17
C LYS A 297 1.36 5.97 0.66
N MET A 298 0.71 5.32 1.63
CA MET A 298 1.12 4.03 2.17
C MET A 298 -0.05 3.05 2.11
N ILE A 299 0.27 1.77 1.95
CA ILE A 299 -0.69 0.68 1.91
C ILE A 299 -0.34 -0.41 2.92
N THR A 300 -1.35 -1.18 3.32
CA THR A 300 -1.16 -2.36 4.18
C THR A 300 -0.55 -3.54 3.42
N ALA A 301 -0.17 -4.60 4.14
CA ALA A 301 0.26 -5.86 3.53
C ALA A 301 -0.81 -6.59 2.70
N ARG A 302 -2.07 -6.14 2.74
CA ARG A 302 -3.17 -6.59 1.86
C ARG A 302 -3.50 -5.59 0.76
N GLY A 303 -2.77 -4.48 0.69
CA GLY A 303 -2.89 -3.46 -0.34
C GLY A 303 -3.86 -2.33 -0.02
N LEU A 304 -4.60 -2.38 1.10
CA LEU A 304 -5.57 -1.35 1.50
C LEU A 304 -4.89 -0.02 1.82
N ALA A 305 -5.47 1.10 1.38
CA ALA A 305 -5.01 2.46 1.68
C ALA A 305 -6.15 3.30 2.29
N LEU A 306 -5.81 4.47 2.82
CA LEU A 306 -6.82 5.46 3.19
C LEU A 306 -7.53 6.00 1.94
N GLY A 307 -8.83 6.29 2.07
CA GLY A 307 -9.72 6.68 0.98
C GLY A 307 -10.38 5.52 0.24
N ASP A 308 -9.93 4.28 0.45
CA ASP A 308 -10.55 3.08 -0.13
C ASP A 308 -11.97 2.88 0.40
N ASP A 309 -12.81 2.24 -0.41
CA ASP A 309 -14.17 1.91 -0.02
C ASP A 309 -14.22 0.84 1.08
N ILE A 310 -15.20 0.95 1.98
CA ILE A 310 -15.45 -0.06 3.02
C ILE A 310 -15.65 -1.46 2.42
N SER A 311 -16.29 -1.56 1.25
CA SER A 311 -16.48 -2.86 0.60
C SER A 311 -15.15 -3.46 0.11
N THR A 312 -14.14 -2.63 -0.19
CA THR A 312 -12.79 -3.10 -0.51
C THR A 312 -12.07 -3.58 0.76
N ALA A 313 -12.23 -2.89 1.88
CA ALA A 313 -11.71 -3.37 3.16
C ALA A 313 -12.34 -4.73 3.55
N GLU A 314 -13.64 -4.89 3.37
CA GLU A 314 -14.35 -6.15 3.63
C GLU A 314 -13.91 -7.28 2.70
N LEU A 315 -13.65 -6.99 1.42
CA LEU A 315 -13.06 -7.97 0.49
C LEU A 315 -11.72 -8.48 0.99
N LEU A 316 -10.86 -7.57 1.45
CA LEU A 316 -9.47 -7.90 1.83
C LEU A 316 -9.37 -8.54 3.20
N TYR A 317 -10.14 -8.05 4.17
CA TYR A 317 -10.02 -8.41 5.59
C TYR A 317 -11.16 -9.30 6.09
N GLY A 318 -12.28 -9.40 5.37
CA GLY A 318 -13.47 -10.10 5.80
C GLY A 318 -14.11 -9.48 7.05
N LYS A 319 -15.03 -10.24 7.66
CA LYS A 319 -15.76 -9.80 8.86
C LYS A 319 -14.79 -9.49 10.02
N PRO A 320 -14.94 -8.33 10.70
CA PRO A 320 -14.12 -8.02 11.86
C PRO A 320 -14.49 -8.87 13.07
N ASN A 321 -13.57 -9.00 14.02
CA ASN A 321 -13.85 -9.68 15.28
C ASN A 321 -14.75 -8.83 16.19
N LYS A 322 -14.61 -7.50 16.14
CA LYS A 322 -15.46 -6.55 16.85
C LYS A 322 -15.71 -5.33 15.98
N MET A 323 -16.89 -4.75 16.11
CA MET A 323 -17.25 -3.48 15.49
C MET A 323 -17.65 -2.49 16.59
N GLU A 324 -17.16 -1.26 16.49
CA GLU A 324 -17.55 -0.15 17.36
C GLU A 324 -18.06 1.01 16.50
N VAL A 325 -19.05 1.73 17.01
CA VAL A 325 -19.62 2.91 16.35
C VAL A 325 -19.53 4.07 17.33
N ASP A 326 -18.84 5.12 16.91
CA ASP A 326 -18.72 6.36 17.65
C ASP A 326 -19.55 7.45 16.95
N THR A 327 -20.38 8.14 17.74
CA THR A 327 -21.23 9.25 17.29
C THR A 327 -20.91 10.57 18.01
N SER A 328 -19.94 10.56 18.93
CA SER A 328 -19.63 11.67 19.83
C SER A 328 -19.07 12.91 19.12
N SER A 329 -18.41 12.71 17.98
CA SER A 329 -17.78 13.78 17.20
C SER A 329 -18.73 14.52 16.22
N GLY A 330 -20.03 14.22 16.25
CA GLY A 330 -21.02 14.79 15.32
C GLY A 330 -21.00 14.14 13.92
N HIS A 331 -20.08 13.21 13.67
CA HIS A 331 -20.08 12.33 12.50
C HIS A 331 -19.98 10.88 12.96
N VAL A 332 -20.73 10.00 12.31
CA VAL A 332 -20.68 8.56 12.60
C VAL A 332 -19.35 8.02 12.10
N ARG A 333 -18.55 7.49 13.02
CA ARG A 333 -17.30 6.79 12.74
C ARG A 333 -17.46 5.33 13.13
N THR A 334 -17.20 4.44 12.19
CA THR A 334 -17.23 2.99 12.45
C THR A 334 -15.81 2.46 12.54
N SER A 335 -15.54 1.59 13.51
CA SER A 335 -14.24 0.95 13.70
C SER A 335 -14.38 -0.56 13.55
N TYR A 336 -13.65 -1.14 12.61
CA TYR A 336 -13.51 -2.59 12.49
C TYR A 336 -12.23 -3.02 13.21
N ILE A 337 -12.37 -3.93 14.17
CA ILE A 337 -11.27 -4.37 15.03
C ILE A 337 -10.99 -5.85 14.74
N TYR A 338 -9.75 -6.12 14.39
CA TYR A 338 -9.22 -7.47 14.16
C TYR A 338 -8.18 -7.80 15.23
N PHE A 339 -8.26 -9.00 15.81
CA PHE A 339 -7.29 -9.49 16.79
C PHE A 339 -6.31 -10.45 16.13
N SER A 340 -5.05 -10.41 16.57
CA SER A 340 -4.10 -11.48 16.26
C SER A 340 -4.59 -12.81 16.86
N ALA A 341 -4.11 -13.94 16.34
CA ALA A 341 -4.53 -15.26 16.80
C ALA A 341 -4.26 -15.48 18.30
N ASP A 342 -3.14 -14.93 18.79
CA ASP A 342 -2.77 -14.92 20.22
C ASP A 342 -3.36 -13.74 21.01
N LYS A 343 -4.18 -12.91 20.35
CA LYS A 343 -4.82 -11.69 20.87
C LYS A 343 -3.87 -10.63 21.40
N ARG A 344 -2.54 -10.74 21.19
CA ARG A 344 -1.54 -9.76 21.66
C ARG A 344 -1.59 -8.45 20.92
N TYR A 345 -2.03 -8.46 19.66
CA TYR A 345 -2.08 -7.28 18.81
C TYR A 345 -3.49 -7.09 18.26
N ILE A 346 -3.80 -5.83 17.97
CA ILE A 346 -5.03 -5.44 17.27
C ILE A 346 -4.70 -4.60 16.06
N MET A 347 -5.52 -4.74 15.03
CA MET A 347 -5.58 -3.86 13.87
C MET A 347 -6.96 -3.22 13.86
N ILE A 348 -7.00 -1.89 13.76
CA ILE A 348 -8.24 -1.11 13.71
C ILE A 348 -8.31 -0.40 12.36
N LEU A 349 -9.39 -0.63 11.62
CA LEU A 349 -9.76 0.13 10.43
C LEU A 349 -10.86 1.11 10.81
N PHE A 350 -10.62 2.40 10.62
CA PHE A 350 -11.61 3.44 10.87
C PHE A 350 -12.30 3.82 9.56
N PHE A 351 -13.61 4.02 9.63
CA PHE A 351 -14.43 4.41 8.49
C PHE A 351 -15.23 5.66 8.79
N VAL A 352 -15.23 6.57 7.82
CA VAL A 352 -16.07 7.78 7.80
C VAL A 352 -16.71 7.85 6.41
N ARG A 353 -18.04 8.00 6.35
CA ARG A 353 -18.80 8.05 5.07
C ARG A 353 -18.45 6.90 4.12
N GLN A 354 -18.39 5.67 4.65
CA GLN A 354 -18.05 4.44 3.91
C GLN A 354 -16.63 4.40 3.30
N LYS A 355 -15.73 5.30 3.71
CA LYS A 355 -14.32 5.30 3.28
C LYS A 355 -13.39 5.03 4.44
N VAL A 356 -12.28 4.34 4.16
CA VAL A 356 -11.19 4.14 5.12
C VAL A 356 -10.57 5.48 5.47
N ASP A 357 -10.69 5.89 6.72
CA ASP A 357 -10.23 7.17 7.25
C ASP A 357 -8.93 7.02 8.06
N GLY A 358 -8.64 5.81 8.55
CA GLY A 358 -7.40 5.53 9.26
C GLY A 358 -7.18 4.04 9.46
N ILE A 359 -5.92 3.65 9.57
CA ILE A 359 -5.51 2.27 9.84
C ILE A 359 -4.50 2.29 10.97
N LEU A 360 -4.70 1.47 11.99
CA LEU A 360 -3.87 1.42 13.18
C LEU A 360 -3.52 -0.01 13.55
N VAL A 361 -2.28 -0.24 13.98
CA VAL A 361 -1.84 -1.49 14.61
C VAL A 361 -1.20 -1.18 15.96
N THR A 362 -1.60 -1.89 17.02
CA THR A 362 -1.08 -1.68 18.38
C THR A 362 -1.17 -2.95 19.23
N LYS A 363 -0.57 -2.93 20.42
CA LYS A 363 -0.79 -3.97 21.44
C LYS A 363 -2.24 -3.97 21.89
N ASN A 364 -2.79 -5.14 22.19
CA ASN A 364 -4.16 -5.23 22.69
C ASN A 364 -4.26 -4.67 24.11
N PRO A 365 -4.94 -3.52 24.33
CA PRO A 365 -5.01 -2.89 25.65
C PRO A 365 -5.81 -3.73 26.66
N GLN A 366 -6.61 -4.70 26.21
CA GLN A 366 -7.41 -5.57 27.07
C GLN A 366 -6.58 -6.65 27.78
N ILE A 367 -5.35 -6.92 27.32
CA ILE A 367 -4.46 -7.88 27.98
C ILE A 367 -3.83 -7.27 29.22
N ASP A 368 -3.42 -6.01 29.15
CA ASP A 368 -2.76 -5.32 30.27
C ASP A 368 -3.74 -5.10 31.44
N GLN A 369 -5.03 -4.92 31.16
CA GLN A 369 -6.07 -4.82 32.19
C GLN A 369 -6.30 -6.11 32.99
N LYS A 370 -5.90 -7.28 32.48
CA LYS A 370 -6.03 -8.56 33.19
C LYS A 370 -4.87 -8.88 34.13
N LYS A 371 -3.76 -8.14 34.06
CA LYS A 371 -2.63 -8.33 34.99
C LYS A 371 -2.74 -7.51 36.28
N ASN A 372 -3.70 -6.59 36.34
CA ASN A 372 -3.97 -5.72 37.49
C ASN A 372 -5.29 -6.07 38.22
N LYS A 373 -5.80 -7.28 38.01
CA LYS A 373 -6.83 -7.93 38.83
C LYS A 373 -6.23 -9.21 39.39
#